data_AF-A0A645CHK4-F1
#
_entry.id   AF-A0A645CHK4-F1
#
_cell.length_a   1.000
_cell.length_b   1.000
_cell.length_c   1.000
_cell.angle_alpha   90.00
_cell.angle_beta   90.00
_cell.angle_gamma   90.00
#
_symmetry.space_group_name_H-M   'P 1'
#
loop_
_entity.id
_entity.type
_entity.pdbx_description
1 polymer ?
#
loop_
_entity_poly.entity_id
_entity_poly.type
_entity_poly.pdbx_seq_one_letter_code
_entity_poly.pdbx_strand_id
1 'polypeptide(L)'
;MIKKFFKLLLIFTVLALLPFSSITAFAADTTHTINRFSGADRYVTSGVIALSGWTQSSYAVLASGENFPDAISAAPLAKKYDAPILLSKTNSIPEETLDAIQKLKVKNIIIIGGTGSISSKVEKQLTTSGLAVTRIFGQDRYETCIKIAE
;
A
#
# COMPACT_ATOMS: atom_id res chain seq x y z
N MET A 1 16.23 -78.53 10.71
CA MET A 1 15.06 -77.61 10.60
C MET A 1 15.08 -76.45 11.59
N ILE A 2 15.58 -76.63 12.82
CA ILE A 2 15.59 -75.61 13.89
C ILE A 2 16.36 -74.31 13.57
N LYS A 3 17.48 -74.38 12.82
CA LYS A 3 18.29 -73.19 12.48
C LYS A 3 17.60 -72.21 11.52
N LYS A 4 16.71 -72.70 10.64
CA LYS A 4 15.89 -71.85 9.75
C LYS A 4 14.77 -71.16 10.51
N PHE A 5 14.18 -71.86 11.49
CA PHE A 5 13.15 -71.30 12.37
C PHE A 5 13.70 -70.19 13.28
N PHE A 6 14.91 -70.38 13.81
CA PHE A 6 15.59 -69.37 14.63
C PHE A 6 15.98 -68.12 13.83
N LYS A 7 16.42 -68.27 12.57
CA LYS A 7 16.68 -67.14 11.66
C LYS A 7 15.40 -66.36 11.31
N LEU A 8 14.27 -67.05 11.15
CA LEU A 8 12.98 -66.41 10.84
C LEU A 8 12.41 -65.66 12.06
N LEU A 9 12.56 -66.22 13.27
CA LEU A 9 12.20 -65.56 14.52
C LEU A 9 13.04 -64.30 14.78
N LEU A 10 14.34 -64.36 14.48
CA LEU A 10 15.26 -63.24 14.65
C LEU A 10 14.92 -62.05 13.72
N ILE A 11 14.52 -62.34 12.48
CA ILE A 11 14.09 -61.32 11.50
C ILE A 11 12.79 -60.64 11.95
N PHE A 12 11.85 -61.40 12.54
CA PHE A 12 10.59 -60.84 13.06
C PHE A 12 10.81 -59.93 14.27
N THR A 13 11.75 -60.27 15.16
CA THR A 13 12.10 -59.42 16.31
C THR A 13 12.84 -58.13 15.90
N VAL A 14 13.65 -58.15 14.83
CA VAL A 14 14.34 -56.94 14.36
C VAL A 14 13.37 -55.96 13.69
N LEU A 15 12.33 -56.46 13.01
CA LEU A 15 11.31 -55.61 12.38
C LEU A 15 10.37 -54.94 13.41
N ALA A 16 10.15 -55.59 14.57
CA ALA A 16 9.32 -55.06 15.66
C ALA A 16 10.04 -54.02 16.55
N LEU A 17 11.35 -53.83 16.37
CA LEU A 17 12.21 -52.92 17.14
C LEU A 17 12.63 -51.67 16.36
N LEU A 18 12.15 -51.49 15.13
CA LEU A 18 12.32 -50.20 14.44
C LEU A 18 11.50 -49.15 15.19
N PRO A 19 12.12 -48.08 15.73
CA PRO A 19 11.37 -47.01 16.36
C PRO A 19 10.39 -46.45 15.33
N PHE A 20 9.09 -46.54 15.62
CA PHE A 20 8.09 -45.71 14.97
C PHE A 20 8.47 -44.27 15.31
N SER A 21 9.28 -43.64 14.45
CA SER A 21 9.52 -42.22 14.53
C SER A 21 8.16 -41.57 14.32
N SER A 22 7.58 -41.04 15.40
CA SER A 22 6.38 -40.23 15.32
C SER A 22 6.66 -39.14 14.30
N ILE A 23 6.04 -39.24 13.11
CA ILE A 23 6.03 -38.13 12.17
C ILE A 23 5.18 -37.08 12.86
N THR A 24 5.82 -36.12 13.52
CA THR A 24 5.16 -34.89 13.91
C THR A 24 4.69 -34.23 12.63
N ALA A 25 3.38 -34.32 12.35
CA ALA A 25 2.76 -33.51 11.33
C ALA A 25 2.94 -32.05 11.77
N PHE A 26 3.85 -31.32 11.12
CA PHE A 26 3.86 -29.88 11.22
C PHE A 26 2.60 -29.40 10.50
N ALA A 27 1.59 -28.97 11.26
CA ALA A 27 0.57 -28.12 10.68
C ALA A 27 1.29 -26.92 10.08
N ALA A 28 1.11 -26.68 8.78
CA ALA A 28 1.64 -25.48 8.15
C ALA A 28 1.16 -24.28 8.96
N ASP A 29 2.07 -23.42 9.38
CA ASP A 29 1.75 -22.18 10.06
C ASP A 29 1.02 -21.26 9.07
N THR A 30 -0.29 -21.41 9.00
CA THR A 30 -1.20 -20.55 8.22
C THR A 30 -1.49 -19.23 8.93
N THR A 31 -0.66 -18.77 9.86
CA THR A 31 -0.79 -17.42 10.39
C THR A 31 -0.45 -16.41 9.30
N HIS A 32 -1.46 -16.04 8.52
CA HIS A 32 -1.39 -14.84 7.71
C HIS A 32 -1.20 -13.65 8.65
N THR A 33 -0.06 -12.99 8.56
CA THR A 33 0.17 -11.73 9.29
C THR A 33 -0.77 -10.68 8.71
N ILE A 34 -1.79 -10.31 9.50
CA ILE A 34 -2.73 -9.25 9.12
C ILE A 34 -2.09 -7.91 9.48
N ASN A 35 -1.56 -7.23 8.47
CA ASN A 35 -1.09 -5.86 8.61
C ASN A 35 -2.24 -4.88 8.35
N ARG A 36 -2.66 -4.16 9.40
CA ARG A 36 -3.65 -3.10 9.29
C ARG A 36 -2.94 -1.75 9.06
N PHE A 37 -3.27 -1.09 7.97
CA PHE A 37 -2.87 0.30 7.71
C PHE A 37 -4.05 1.23 8.02
N SER A 38 -3.97 1.96 9.13
CA SER A 38 -5.02 2.87 9.58
C SER A 38 -4.47 3.97 10.47
N GLY A 39 -5.17 5.10 10.54
CA GLY A 39 -4.89 6.21 11.45
C GLY A 39 -6.16 6.77 12.08
N ALA A 40 -6.01 7.86 12.85
CA ALA A 40 -7.13 8.53 13.53
C ALA A 40 -8.18 9.09 12.55
N ASP A 41 -7.76 9.45 11.34
CA ASP A 41 -8.65 9.87 10.26
C ASP A 41 -8.12 9.44 8.88
N ARG A 42 -8.77 9.93 7.83
CA ARG A 42 -8.42 9.64 6.42
C ARG A 42 -7.05 10.21 6.03
N TYR A 43 -6.64 11.33 6.59
CA TYR A 43 -5.37 11.99 6.28
C TYR A 43 -4.21 11.19 6.88
N VAL A 44 -4.33 10.84 8.17
CA VAL A 44 -3.37 9.95 8.86
C VAL A 44 -3.29 8.60 8.14
N THR A 45 -4.43 8.01 7.78
CA THR A 45 -4.47 6.72 7.06
C THR A 45 -3.76 6.80 5.70
N SER A 46 -3.98 7.87 4.92
CA SER A 46 -3.29 8.07 3.65
C SER A 46 -1.77 8.19 3.82
N GLY A 47 -1.32 8.91 4.86
CA GLY A 47 0.10 9.02 5.20
C GLY A 47 0.71 7.67 5.61
N VAL A 48 0.02 6.88 6.44
CA VAL A 48 0.48 5.54 6.85
C VAL A 48 0.62 4.60 5.64
N ILE A 49 -0.35 4.61 4.72
CA ILE A 49 -0.28 3.81 3.50
C ILE A 49 0.91 4.25 2.63
N ALA A 50 1.09 5.56 2.44
CA ALA A 50 2.20 6.10 1.66
C ALA A 50 3.57 5.73 2.25
N LEU A 51 3.75 5.85 3.56
CA LEU A 51 5.02 5.52 4.22
C LEU A 51 5.27 4.01 4.35
N SER A 52 4.22 3.19 4.24
CA SER A 52 4.36 1.72 4.24
C SER A 52 4.66 1.17 2.85
N GLY A 53 4.13 1.80 1.80
CA GLY A 53 4.33 1.37 0.41
C GLY A 53 5.62 1.87 -0.24
N TRP A 54 6.19 2.98 0.26
CA TRP A 54 7.33 3.64 -0.35
C TRP A 54 8.39 4.03 0.67
N THR A 55 9.66 3.84 0.32
CA THR A 55 10.80 4.42 1.05
C THR A 55 11.17 5.80 0.52
N GLN A 56 10.94 6.02 -0.78
CA GLN A 56 11.08 7.30 -1.47
C GLN A 56 10.10 7.32 -2.66
N SER A 57 9.68 8.50 -3.08
CA SER A 57 8.90 8.68 -4.30
C SER A 57 9.16 10.06 -4.91
N SER A 58 9.47 10.13 -6.20
CA SER A 58 9.66 11.41 -6.88
C SER A 58 8.34 12.16 -7.12
N TYR A 59 7.22 11.43 -7.14
CA TYR A 59 5.88 11.95 -7.38
C TYR A 59 4.97 11.67 -6.18
N ALA A 60 3.97 12.51 -5.95
CA ALA A 60 2.79 12.16 -5.17
C ALA A 60 1.55 12.70 -5.86
N VAL A 61 0.46 11.93 -5.78
CA VAL A 61 -0.85 12.38 -6.26
C VAL A 61 -1.60 12.97 -5.07
N LEU A 62 -2.03 14.23 -5.19
CA LEU A 62 -2.79 14.92 -4.18
C LEU A 62 -4.27 14.95 -4.56
N ALA A 63 -5.10 14.36 -3.72
CA ALA A 63 -6.54 14.28 -3.89
C ALA A 63 -7.29 14.94 -2.72
N SER A 64 -8.52 15.39 -2.95
CA SER A 64 -9.33 15.97 -1.88
C SER A 64 -9.82 14.87 -0.94
N GLY A 65 -9.63 15.05 0.36
CA GLY A 65 -10.22 14.21 1.40
C GLY A 65 -11.67 14.58 1.73
N GLU A 66 -12.19 15.69 1.18
CA GLU A 66 -13.52 16.25 1.53
C GLU A 66 -14.49 16.17 0.35
N ASN A 67 -14.04 16.58 -0.84
CA ASN A 67 -14.81 16.57 -2.08
C ASN A 67 -14.10 15.71 -3.13
N PHE A 68 -14.34 14.39 -3.09
CA PHE A 68 -13.56 13.38 -3.81
C PHE A 68 -14.17 12.82 -5.12
N PRO A 69 -15.18 13.41 -5.80
CA PRO A 69 -15.71 12.80 -7.02
C PRO A 69 -14.65 12.72 -8.13
N ASP A 70 -13.73 13.69 -8.17
CA ASP A 70 -12.61 13.75 -9.12
C ASP A 70 -11.45 12.84 -8.69
N ALA A 71 -11.33 12.53 -7.41
CA ALA A 71 -10.22 11.76 -6.86
C ALA A 71 -10.32 10.25 -7.14
N ILE A 72 -11.50 9.74 -7.45
CA ILE A 72 -11.72 8.29 -7.68
C ILE A 72 -10.93 7.78 -8.88
N SER A 73 -10.75 8.62 -9.90
CA SER A 73 -9.99 8.30 -11.12
C SER A 73 -8.47 8.44 -10.96
N ALA A 74 -7.97 8.84 -9.79
CA ALA A 74 -6.54 9.07 -9.56
C ALA A 74 -5.70 7.78 -9.51
N ALA A 75 -6.30 6.62 -9.20
CA ALA A 75 -5.55 5.39 -8.92
C ALA A 75 -4.68 4.87 -10.09
N PRO A 76 -5.17 4.79 -11.34
CA PRO A 76 -4.33 4.41 -12.48
C PRO A 76 -3.17 5.38 -12.72
N LEU A 77 -3.41 6.68 -12.51
CA LEU A 77 -2.37 7.71 -12.65
C LEU A 77 -1.28 7.54 -11.57
N ALA A 78 -1.70 7.36 -10.31
CA ALA A 78 -0.79 7.09 -9.21
C ALA A 78 0.08 5.86 -9.51
N LYS A 79 -0.51 4.80 -10.10
CA LYS A 79 0.23 3.63 -10.53
C LYS A 79 1.22 3.92 -11.67
N LYS A 80 0.82 4.73 -12.67
CA LYS A 80 1.69 5.15 -13.80
C LYS A 80 2.96 5.86 -13.32
N TYR A 81 2.86 6.68 -12.27
CA TYR A 81 3.99 7.42 -11.70
C TYR A 81 4.67 6.71 -10.52
N ASP A 82 4.26 5.48 -10.19
CA ASP A 82 4.68 4.75 -8.99
C ASP A 82 4.63 5.62 -7.71
N ALA A 83 3.52 6.32 -7.54
CA ALA A 83 3.35 7.38 -6.56
C ALA A 83 2.26 7.05 -5.52
N PRO A 84 2.43 7.47 -4.25
CA PRO A 84 1.36 7.42 -3.27
C PRO A 84 0.26 8.43 -3.59
N ILE A 85 -0.97 8.12 -3.16
CA ILE A 85 -2.08 9.07 -3.10
C ILE A 85 -2.15 9.63 -1.68
N LEU A 86 -2.02 10.95 -1.57
CA LEU A 86 -2.15 11.68 -0.31
C LEU A 86 -3.39 12.58 -0.36
N LEU A 87 -3.97 12.84 0.81
CA LEU A 87 -5.21 13.61 0.91
C LEU A 87 -4.96 15.03 1.44
N SER A 88 -5.63 16.03 0.88
CA SER A 88 -5.70 17.39 1.44
C SER A 88 -7.12 17.77 1.82
N LYS A 89 -7.25 18.80 2.65
CA LYS A 89 -8.49 19.55 2.79
C LYS A 89 -8.62 20.53 1.63
N THR A 90 -9.80 21.09 1.42
CA THR A 90 -10.04 22.05 0.33
C THR A 90 -9.12 23.27 0.43
N ASN A 91 -8.91 23.80 1.64
CA ASN A 91 -8.20 25.07 1.88
C ASN A 91 -6.91 24.93 2.69
N SER A 92 -6.49 23.70 3.01
CA SER A 92 -5.29 23.44 3.81
C SER A 92 -4.73 22.03 3.57
N ILE A 93 -3.44 21.86 3.86
CA ILE A 93 -2.78 20.57 3.79
C ILE A 93 -2.60 20.06 5.23
N PRO A 94 -3.15 18.88 5.58
CA PRO A 94 -2.90 18.23 6.86
C PRO A 94 -1.40 18.01 7.10
N GLU A 95 -0.99 18.01 8.35
CA GLU A 95 0.41 17.84 8.73
C GLU A 95 0.96 16.48 8.27
N GLU A 96 0.15 15.42 8.37
CA GLU A 96 0.52 14.06 7.98
C GLU A 96 0.80 13.94 6.48
N THR A 97 0.10 14.73 5.67
CA THR A 97 0.34 14.80 4.23
C THR A 97 1.65 15.52 3.93
N LEU A 98 1.96 16.61 4.63
CA LEU A 98 3.23 17.31 4.50
C LEU A 98 4.41 16.45 4.96
N ASP A 99 4.25 15.75 6.08
CA ASP A 99 5.25 14.81 6.62
C ASP A 99 5.55 13.67 5.63
N ALA A 100 4.51 13.08 5.03
CA ALA A 100 4.69 12.06 4.00
C ALA A 100 5.44 12.60 2.76
N ILE A 101 5.07 13.79 2.27
CA ILE A 101 5.75 14.47 1.14
C ILE A 101 7.24 14.65 1.46
N GLN A 102 7.57 15.11 2.67
CA GLN A 102 8.95 15.34 3.09
C GLN A 102 9.74 14.04 3.24
N LYS A 103 9.22 13.06 3.98
CA LYS A 103 9.88 11.78 4.25
C LYS A 103 10.16 11.00 2.98
N LEU A 104 9.21 11.01 2.04
CA LEU A 104 9.36 10.36 0.73
C LEU A 104 10.20 11.17 -0.26
N LYS A 105 10.63 12.38 0.10
CA LYS A 105 11.45 13.29 -0.72
C LYS A 105 10.80 13.63 -2.06
N VAL A 106 9.48 13.81 -2.04
CA VAL A 106 8.69 14.12 -3.23
C VAL A 106 9.17 15.42 -3.86
N LYS A 107 9.17 15.46 -5.19
CA LYS A 107 9.56 16.63 -6.00
C LYS A 107 8.42 17.15 -6.85
N ASN A 108 7.55 16.24 -7.30
CA ASN A 108 6.44 16.55 -8.19
C ASN A 108 5.12 16.18 -7.50
N ILE A 109 4.18 17.12 -7.46
CA ILE A 109 2.83 16.89 -6.97
C ILE A 109 1.85 16.97 -8.15
N ILE A 110 1.01 15.95 -8.29
CA ILE A 110 -0.09 15.95 -9.26
C ILE A 110 -1.39 16.14 -8.49
N ILE A 111 -1.98 17.32 -8.57
CA ILE A 111 -3.28 17.63 -7.96
C ILE A 111 -4.38 17.12 -8.87
N ILE A 112 -5.33 16.35 -8.31
CA ILE A 112 -6.51 15.88 -9.02
C ILE A 112 -7.74 16.67 -8.55
N GLY A 113 -8.43 17.27 -9.51
CA GLY A 113 -9.66 18.01 -9.32
C GLY A 113 -9.49 19.53 -9.39
N GLY A 114 -10.62 20.20 -9.58
CA GLY A 114 -10.68 21.66 -9.72
C GLY A 114 -10.39 22.42 -8.41
N THR A 115 -10.39 23.74 -8.50
CA THR A 115 -10.13 24.63 -7.35
C THR A 115 -11.20 24.56 -6.27
N GLY A 116 -12.42 24.10 -6.60
CA GLY A 116 -13.47 23.82 -5.63
C GLY A 116 -13.20 22.59 -4.76
N SER A 117 -12.37 21.65 -5.21
CA SER A 117 -12.00 20.44 -4.46
C SER A 117 -10.68 20.61 -3.71
N ILE A 118 -9.70 21.27 -4.34
CA ILE A 118 -8.42 21.67 -3.76
C ILE A 118 -8.11 23.08 -4.24
N SER A 119 -8.18 24.06 -3.34
CA SER A 119 -8.02 25.48 -3.66
C SER A 119 -6.65 25.83 -4.25
N SER A 120 -6.59 26.94 -4.97
CA SER A 120 -5.32 27.52 -5.45
C SER A 120 -4.38 27.93 -4.31
N LYS A 121 -4.90 28.11 -3.08
CA LYS A 121 -4.08 28.37 -1.89
C LYS A 121 -3.20 27.16 -1.57
N VAL A 122 -3.76 25.95 -1.61
CA VAL A 122 -3.02 24.69 -1.39
C VAL A 122 -1.95 24.51 -2.46
N GLU A 123 -2.32 24.73 -3.72
CA GLU A 123 -1.37 24.68 -4.84
C GLU A 123 -0.22 25.67 -4.67
N LYS A 124 -0.53 26.92 -4.31
CA LYS A 124 0.48 27.96 -4.05
C LYS A 124 1.39 27.63 -2.87
N GLN A 125 0.85 27.02 -1.82
CA GLN A 125 1.64 26.56 -0.68
C GLN A 125 2.70 25.56 -1.14
N LEU A 126 2.32 24.55 -1.93
CA LEU A 126 3.22 23.52 -2.45
C LEU A 126 4.30 24.08 -3.37
N THR A 127 3.94 24.96 -4.31
CA THR A 127 4.92 25.58 -5.21
C THR A 127 5.90 26.49 -4.47
N THR A 128 5.43 27.23 -3.47
CA THR A 128 6.28 28.07 -2.61
C THR A 128 7.25 27.24 -1.77
N SER A 129 6.88 26.00 -1.42
CA SER A 129 7.76 25.02 -0.78
C SER A 129 8.77 24.37 -1.74
N GLY A 130 8.85 24.83 -3.01
CA GLY A 130 9.83 24.36 -3.99
C GLY A 130 9.46 23.06 -4.70
N LEU A 131 8.18 22.66 -4.67
CA LEU A 131 7.68 21.49 -5.39
C LEU A 131 7.18 21.89 -6.78
N ALA A 132 7.42 21.03 -7.77
CA ALA A 132 6.78 21.16 -9.07
C ALA A 132 5.34 20.66 -8.95
N VAL A 133 4.36 21.48 -9.32
CA VAL A 133 2.94 21.14 -9.18
C VAL A 133 2.26 21.15 -10.53
N THR A 134 1.52 20.08 -10.83
CA THR A 134 0.65 19.98 -12.00
C THR A 134 -0.76 19.68 -11.53
N ARG A 135 -1.77 20.35 -12.09
CA ARG A 135 -3.18 20.09 -11.79
C ARG A 135 -3.87 19.46 -13.00
N ILE A 136 -4.57 18.35 -12.76
CA ILE A 136 -5.43 17.69 -13.75
C ILE A 136 -6.87 17.80 -13.27
N PHE A 137 -7.73 18.40 -14.10
CA PHE A 137 -9.14 18.62 -13.80
C PHE A 137 -9.94 18.79 -15.09
N GLY A 138 -11.24 18.49 -15.02
CA GLY A 138 -12.25 18.83 -16.00
C GLY A 138 -13.40 19.63 -15.37
N GLN A 139 -14.43 19.96 -16.15
CA GLN A 139 -15.64 20.62 -15.66
C GLN A 139 -16.44 19.72 -14.70
N ASP A 140 -16.29 18.41 -14.85
CA ASP A 140 -16.89 17.41 -13.96
C ASP A 140 -15.96 16.20 -13.76
N ARG A 141 -16.47 15.22 -13.01
CA ARG A 141 -15.76 13.98 -12.67
C ARG A 141 -15.44 13.10 -13.89
N TYR A 142 -16.26 13.18 -14.95
CA TYR A 142 -16.08 12.39 -16.17
C TYR A 142 -15.00 13.01 -17.03
N GLU A 143 -15.03 14.32 -17.22
CA GLU A 143 -14.00 15.03 -17.94
C GLU A 143 -12.65 14.95 -17.22
N THR A 144 -12.64 15.03 -15.88
CA THR A 144 -11.41 14.79 -15.10
C THR A 144 -10.86 13.38 -15.35
N CYS A 145 -11.72 12.36 -15.44
CA CYS A 145 -11.31 11.00 -15.77
C CYS A 145 -10.70 10.90 -17.18
N ILE A 146 -11.28 11.57 -18.17
CA ILE A 146 -10.74 11.65 -19.53
C ILE A 146 -9.36 12.33 -19.52
N LYS A 147 -9.23 13.47 -18.83
CA LYS A 147 -7.96 14.21 -18.70
C LYS A 147 -6.86 13.40 -18.02
N ILE A 148 -7.21 12.48 -17.14
CA ILE A 148 -6.26 11.54 -16.52
C ILE A 148 -5.80 10.44 -17.51
N ALA A 149 -6.65 10.09 -18.48
CA ALA A 149 -6.39 9.05 -19.46
C ALA A 149 -5.56 9.53 -20.67
N GLU A 150 -5.51 10.84 -20.92
CA GLU A 150 -4.65 11.51 -21.92
C GLU A 150 -3.14 11.36 -21.60
#